data_AF-A0A1Y4F4P8-F1
#
_entry.id   AF-A0A1Y4F4P8-F1
#
_cell.length_a   1.000
_cell.length_b   1.000
_cell.length_c   1.000
_cell.angle_alpha   90.00
_cell.angle_beta   90.00
_cell.angle_gamma   90.00
#
_symmetry.space_group_name_H-M   'P 1'
#
loop_
_entity.id
_entity.type
_entity.pdbx_description
1 polymer ?
#
loop_
_entity_poly.entity_id
_entity_poly.type
_entity_poly.pdbx_seq_one_letter_code
_entity_poly.pdbx_strand_id
1 'polypeptide(L)'
;MGRGKKYVADSRYFRGDVLTVMSDGVHCDGSGHTLMELREKERNPYLCAFGVKELRKKGRIYMESLCTLFREISPERYEELSFYSNIRKNRDSFFEAEPYYWELHDFYFKVSGRCFTGIRPVNLPYEELQRQIGEHYRRVTCRPEIRKWNIAVSGTDGNGGRMGTAYFFVTDKGCQRFICNLTVSGEAESVQEARKDVARILRSLRRHHFTYYAGTEGIDDLDRFMDYMEKNDYTLLSAGTFFQYPINRESVTFTGKIKETGRRFLYRIYDREIFLHLLKRLRGVKRETEHTERIMT
;
A
#
# COMPACT_ATOMS: atom_id res chain seq x y z
N MET A 1 2.89 0.51 -39.29
CA MET A 1 2.55 -0.01 -37.94
C MET A 1 3.31 -1.32 -37.74
N GLY A 2 4.26 -1.36 -36.80
CA GLY A 2 5.25 -2.44 -36.74
C GLY A 2 4.66 -3.80 -36.33
N ARG A 3 4.82 -4.79 -37.23
CA ARG A 3 4.62 -6.24 -36.99
C ARG A 3 5.59 -6.70 -35.91
N GLY A 4 5.15 -6.72 -34.66
CA GLY A 4 6.01 -7.12 -33.55
C GLY A 4 5.19 -7.81 -32.47
N LYS A 5 5.75 -8.88 -31.91
CA LYS A 5 5.16 -9.73 -30.87
C LYS A 5 4.42 -8.91 -29.80
N LYS A 6 3.16 -9.25 -29.58
CA LYS A 6 2.29 -8.63 -28.57
C LYS A 6 1.95 -9.62 -27.47
N TYR A 7 1.64 -9.06 -26.32
CA TYR A 7 1.22 -9.77 -25.12
C TYR A 7 -0.14 -9.21 -24.70
N VAL A 8 -1.07 -10.08 -24.37
CA VAL A 8 -2.43 -9.70 -24.01
C VAL A 8 -2.60 -9.87 -22.51
N ALA A 9 -3.06 -8.83 -21.82
CA ALA A 9 -3.47 -8.91 -20.41
C ALA A 9 -4.60 -7.92 -20.14
N ASP A 10 -5.19 -7.98 -18.95
CA ASP A 10 -6.14 -6.97 -18.49
C ASP A 10 -5.43 -5.62 -18.36
N SER A 11 -6.03 -4.55 -18.88
CA SER A 11 -5.45 -3.21 -18.82
C SER A 11 -5.56 -2.55 -17.43
N ARG A 12 -6.50 -3.01 -16.59
CA ARG A 12 -6.81 -2.40 -15.29
C ARG A 12 -5.79 -2.75 -14.21
N TYR A 13 -5.12 -3.89 -14.33
CA TYR A 13 -4.14 -4.40 -13.38
C TYR A 13 -3.11 -5.30 -14.09
N PHE A 14 -1.98 -5.57 -13.45
CA PHE A 14 -1.00 -6.53 -13.93
C PHE A 14 -0.38 -7.30 -12.76
N ARG A 15 -0.46 -8.64 -12.81
CA ARG A 15 -0.01 -9.55 -11.75
C ARG A 15 1.08 -10.53 -12.23
N GLY A 16 1.96 -10.08 -13.11
CA GLY A 16 3.03 -10.92 -13.67
C GLY A 16 2.61 -11.80 -14.84
N ASP A 17 1.33 -12.10 -14.96
CA ASP A 17 0.82 -13.00 -15.99
C ASP A 17 0.22 -12.28 -17.21
N VAL A 18 0.32 -12.96 -18.35
CA VAL A 18 -0.32 -12.58 -19.61
C VAL A 18 -1.30 -13.67 -19.99
N LEU A 19 -2.46 -13.29 -20.51
CA LEU A 19 -3.47 -14.23 -20.99
C LEU A 19 -2.95 -15.02 -22.19
N THR A 20 -2.33 -14.32 -23.15
CA THR A 20 -1.77 -14.93 -24.35
C THR A 20 -0.74 -14.02 -25.03
N VAL A 21 -0.14 -14.55 -26.09
CA VAL A 21 0.87 -13.94 -26.94
C VAL A 21 0.37 -13.95 -28.38
N MET A 22 0.68 -12.89 -29.12
CA MET A 22 0.41 -12.77 -30.56
C MET A 22 1.73 -12.50 -31.26
N SER A 23 2.35 -13.54 -31.83
CA SER A 23 3.67 -13.44 -32.46
C SER A 23 3.63 -12.68 -33.78
N ASP A 24 2.54 -12.81 -34.53
CA ASP A 24 2.26 -12.00 -35.74
C ASP A 24 1.75 -10.58 -35.41
N GLY A 25 1.42 -10.35 -34.14
CA GLY A 25 0.90 -9.11 -33.58
C GLY A 25 -0.61 -8.90 -33.76
N VAL A 26 -1.35 -9.91 -34.24
CA VAL A 26 -2.78 -9.83 -34.55
C VAL A 26 -3.54 -11.03 -33.96
N HIS A 27 -3.04 -12.24 -34.13
CA HIS A 27 -3.71 -13.48 -33.74
C HIS A 27 -2.99 -14.15 -32.57
N CYS A 28 -3.78 -14.71 -31.66
CA CYS A 28 -3.31 -15.51 -30.54
C CYS A 28 -2.56 -16.76 -31.03
N ASP A 29 -1.33 -16.97 -30.56
CA ASP A 29 -0.50 -18.11 -30.99
C ASP A 29 -1.16 -19.47 -30.68
N GLY A 30 -1.92 -19.56 -29.59
CA GLY A 30 -2.56 -20.81 -29.16
C GLY A 30 -3.95 -21.05 -29.74
N SER A 31 -4.73 -20.00 -30.01
CA SER A 31 -6.15 -20.14 -30.41
C SER A 31 -6.50 -19.53 -31.75
N GLY A 32 -5.60 -18.80 -32.41
CA GLY A 32 -5.87 -18.06 -33.65
C GLY A 32 -6.76 -16.83 -33.50
N HIS A 33 -7.37 -16.62 -32.33
CA HIS A 33 -8.29 -15.50 -32.09
C HIS A 33 -7.59 -14.14 -32.14
N THR A 34 -8.28 -13.16 -32.70
CA THR A 34 -7.95 -11.73 -32.60
C THR A 34 -8.22 -11.20 -31.19
N LEU A 35 -7.72 -9.98 -30.89
CA LEU A 35 -7.99 -9.34 -29.60
C LEU A 35 -9.50 -9.10 -29.35
N MET A 36 -10.28 -8.81 -30.40
CA MET A 36 -11.72 -8.59 -30.24
C MET A 36 -12.45 -9.87 -29.86
N GLU A 37 -12.17 -10.97 -30.56
CA GLU A 37 -12.74 -12.28 -30.27
C GLU A 37 -12.35 -12.75 -28.86
N LEU A 38 -11.12 -12.47 -28.41
CA LEU A 38 -10.71 -12.73 -27.02
C LEU A 38 -11.52 -11.92 -26.00
N ARG A 39 -11.80 -10.64 -26.26
CA ARG A 39 -12.62 -9.82 -25.35
C ARG A 39 -14.03 -10.38 -25.19
N GLU A 40 -14.62 -10.85 -26.29
CA GLU A 40 -15.95 -11.48 -26.27
C GLU A 40 -15.92 -12.83 -25.57
N LYS A 41 -14.98 -13.71 -25.95
CA LYS A 41 -14.81 -15.04 -25.37
C LYS A 41 -14.57 -15.00 -23.85
N GLU A 42 -13.64 -14.16 -23.41
CA GLU A 42 -13.30 -14.00 -21.99
C GLU A 42 -14.28 -13.09 -21.24
N ARG A 43 -15.28 -12.53 -21.93
CA ARG A 43 -16.22 -11.53 -21.40
C ARG A 43 -15.51 -10.37 -20.67
N ASN A 44 -14.37 -9.95 -21.21
CA ASN A 44 -13.52 -8.94 -20.62
C ASN A 44 -13.17 -7.85 -21.65
N PRO A 45 -13.89 -6.71 -21.68
CA PRO A 45 -13.61 -5.64 -22.63
C PRO A 45 -12.26 -4.94 -22.38
N TYR A 46 -11.66 -5.15 -21.21
CA TYR A 46 -10.43 -4.49 -20.78
C TYR A 46 -9.16 -5.20 -21.22
N LEU A 47 -9.25 -6.31 -21.95
CA LEU A 47 -8.06 -6.95 -22.52
C LEU A 47 -7.37 -5.99 -23.50
N CYS A 48 -6.07 -5.82 -23.36
CA CYS A 48 -5.25 -5.02 -24.26
C CYS A 48 -4.00 -5.77 -24.70
N ALA A 49 -3.58 -5.53 -25.94
CA ALA A 49 -2.34 -6.06 -26.49
C ALA A 49 -1.24 -5.01 -26.43
N PHE A 50 -0.09 -5.35 -25.85
CA PHE A 50 1.06 -4.45 -25.69
C PHE A 50 2.37 -5.13 -26.08
N GLY A 51 3.41 -4.33 -26.36
CA GLY A 51 4.70 -4.84 -26.83
C GLY A 51 5.67 -5.24 -25.70
N VAL A 52 6.79 -5.87 -26.07
CA VAL A 52 7.85 -6.33 -25.15
C VAL A 52 8.35 -5.23 -24.20
N LYS A 53 8.53 -3.99 -24.69
CA LYS A 53 9.00 -2.87 -23.85
C LYS A 53 8.03 -2.58 -22.70
N GLU A 54 6.73 -2.61 -22.98
CA GLU A 54 5.71 -2.38 -21.97
C GLU A 54 5.58 -3.58 -21.02
N LEU A 55 5.67 -4.81 -21.54
CA LEU A 55 5.73 -6.02 -20.72
C LEU A 55 6.87 -5.96 -19.70
N ARG A 56 8.10 -5.63 -20.13
CA ARG A 56 9.25 -5.50 -19.23
C ARG A 56 9.02 -4.44 -18.15
N LYS A 57 8.40 -3.31 -18.50
CA LYS A 57 8.06 -2.26 -17.53
C LYS A 57 7.02 -2.75 -16.53
N LYS A 58 5.95 -3.41 -16.98
CA LYS A 58 4.90 -3.98 -16.13
C LYS A 58 5.46 -5.06 -15.21
N GLY A 59 6.26 -5.99 -15.74
CA GLY A 59 6.94 -7.04 -14.99
C GLY A 59 7.86 -6.50 -13.89
N ARG A 60 8.71 -5.51 -14.22
CA ARG A 60 9.56 -4.87 -13.21
C ARG A 60 8.75 -4.23 -12.09
N ILE A 61 7.70 -3.46 -12.41
CA ILE A 61 6.86 -2.82 -11.39
C ILE A 61 6.13 -3.86 -10.55
N TYR A 62 5.67 -4.96 -11.16
CA TYR A 62 5.04 -6.05 -10.44
C TYR A 62 6.01 -6.74 -9.46
N MET A 63 7.22 -7.08 -9.89
CA MET A 63 8.26 -7.61 -8.99
C MET A 63 8.57 -6.65 -7.83
N GLU A 64 8.71 -5.36 -8.12
CA GLU A 64 8.92 -4.37 -7.06
C GLU A 64 7.71 -4.25 -6.12
N SER A 65 6.49 -4.57 -6.58
CA SER A 65 5.29 -4.58 -5.75
C SER A 65 5.22 -5.79 -4.81
N LEU A 66 5.85 -6.90 -5.18
CA LEU A 66 5.96 -8.10 -4.33
C LEU A 66 6.97 -7.92 -3.19
N CYS A 67 7.85 -6.92 -3.26
CA CYS A 67 8.77 -6.60 -2.17
C CYS A 67 7.99 -6.08 -0.95
N THR A 68 7.95 -6.85 0.14
CA THR A 68 7.14 -6.52 1.32
C THR A 68 7.82 -5.49 2.24
N LEU A 69 7.03 -4.82 3.07
CA LEU A 69 7.60 -4.09 4.20
C LEU A 69 8.29 -5.07 5.16
N PHE A 70 9.38 -4.63 5.81
CA PHE A 70 10.03 -5.47 6.81
C PHE A 70 9.13 -5.64 8.03
N ARG A 71 9.03 -6.88 8.49
CA ARG A 71 8.28 -7.28 9.68
C ARG A 71 9.23 -7.91 10.70
N GLU A 72 8.99 -7.62 11.97
CA GLU A 72 9.75 -8.23 13.05
C GLU A 72 9.37 -9.70 13.22
N ILE A 73 10.36 -10.53 13.49
CA ILE A 73 10.23 -11.96 13.81
C ILE A 73 10.94 -12.26 15.13
N SER A 74 10.60 -13.38 15.75
CA SER A 74 11.27 -13.78 16.98
C SER A 74 12.73 -14.17 16.69
N PRO A 75 13.66 -13.93 17.64
CA PRO A 75 15.05 -14.37 17.52
C PRO A 75 15.17 -15.89 17.28
N GLU A 76 14.33 -16.69 17.94
CA GLU A 76 14.32 -18.16 17.80
C GLU A 76 13.98 -18.57 16.37
N ARG A 77 12.99 -17.90 15.77
CA ARG A 77 12.62 -18.14 14.36
C ARG A 77 13.74 -17.74 13.41
N TYR A 78 14.42 -16.62 13.68
CA TYR A 78 15.57 -16.20 12.87
C TYR A 78 16.72 -17.22 12.93
N GLU A 79 17.03 -17.72 14.13
CA GLU A 79 18.07 -18.71 14.35
C GLU A 79 17.73 -20.02 13.64
N GLU A 80 16.50 -20.54 13.84
CA GLU A 80 15.99 -21.71 13.11
C GLU A 80 16.19 -21.56 11.60
N LEU A 81 15.78 -20.42 11.05
CA LEU A 81 15.86 -20.15 9.62
C LEU A 81 17.30 -20.04 9.11
N SER A 82 18.23 -19.59 9.96
CA SER A 82 19.64 -19.40 9.60
C SER A 82 20.38 -20.71 9.35
N PHE A 83 19.83 -21.84 9.82
CA PHE A 83 20.36 -23.19 9.61
C PHE A 83 19.90 -23.82 8.29
N TYR A 84 18.85 -23.32 7.65
CA TYR A 84 18.41 -23.82 6.34
C TYR A 84 19.35 -23.35 5.22
N SER A 85 19.11 -23.87 4.01
CA SER A 85 19.85 -23.51 2.80
C SER A 85 19.73 -22.01 2.51
N ASN A 86 20.87 -21.35 2.39
CA ASN A 86 20.96 -19.92 2.11
C ASN A 86 21.60 -19.70 0.73
N ILE A 87 20.95 -18.95 -0.15
CA ILE A 87 21.51 -18.62 -1.47
C ILE A 87 22.55 -17.49 -1.38
N ARG A 88 22.43 -16.63 -0.36
CA ARG A 88 23.37 -15.54 -0.07
C ARG A 88 23.37 -15.24 1.41
N LYS A 89 24.53 -15.25 2.06
CA LYS A 89 24.67 -15.05 3.51
C LYS A 89 25.78 -14.04 3.83
N ASN A 90 25.48 -13.18 4.79
CA ASN A 90 26.42 -12.27 5.46
C ASN A 90 26.36 -12.53 6.98
N ARG A 91 27.16 -11.78 7.76
CA ARG A 91 27.24 -11.95 9.22
C ARG A 91 25.88 -11.86 9.92
N ASP A 92 25.10 -10.82 9.62
CA ASP A 92 23.83 -10.52 10.30
C ASP A 92 22.63 -10.52 9.33
N SER A 93 22.78 -11.12 8.14
CA SER A 93 21.69 -11.20 7.17
C SER A 93 21.86 -12.34 6.18
N PHE A 94 20.76 -12.86 5.65
CA PHE A 94 20.77 -13.92 4.65
C PHE A 94 19.50 -13.91 3.80
N PHE A 95 19.61 -14.53 2.62
CA PHE A 95 18.49 -14.88 1.77
C PHE A 95 18.27 -16.39 1.83
N GLU A 96 17.02 -16.78 2.04
CA GLU A 96 16.59 -18.17 1.95
C GLU A 96 16.73 -18.70 0.52
N ALA A 97 17.14 -19.96 0.37
CA ALA A 97 17.44 -20.52 -0.94
C ALA A 97 16.20 -20.72 -1.81
N GLU A 98 15.04 -20.97 -1.21
CA GLU A 98 13.80 -21.13 -1.94
C GLU A 98 13.30 -19.77 -2.45
N PRO A 99 13.05 -19.61 -3.76
CA PRO A 99 12.52 -18.38 -4.30
C PRO A 99 11.05 -18.21 -3.94
N TYR A 100 10.68 -17.01 -3.53
CA TYR A 100 9.28 -16.58 -3.42
C TYR A 100 8.67 -16.39 -4.81
N TYR A 101 9.37 -15.66 -5.68
CA TYR A 101 8.96 -15.42 -7.07
C TYR A 101 10.17 -15.03 -7.92
N TRP A 102 10.54 -15.88 -8.87
CA TRP A 102 11.68 -15.65 -9.77
C TRP A 102 12.99 -15.40 -8.99
N GLU A 103 13.47 -14.15 -8.95
CA GLU A 103 14.68 -13.73 -8.22
C GLU A 103 14.38 -13.11 -6.84
N LEU A 104 13.12 -13.09 -6.43
CA LEU A 104 12.68 -12.60 -5.12
C LEU A 104 12.73 -13.75 -4.12
N HIS A 105 13.36 -13.50 -2.99
CA HIS A 105 13.53 -14.45 -1.89
C HIS A 105 13.18 -13.76 -0.56
N ASP A 106 12.84 -14.56 0.44
CA ASP A 106 12.77 -14.06 1.81
C ASP A 106 14.17 -13.65 2.28
N PHE A 107 14.28 -12.38 2.68
CA PHE A 107 15.49 -11.77 3.19
C PHE A 107 15.34 -11.53 4.68
N TYR A 108 16.29 -12.05 5.45
CA TYR A 108 16.31 -11.97 6.90
C TYR A 108 17.52 -11.15 7.36
N PHE A 109 17.33 -10.31 8.38
CA PHE A 109 18.45 -9.59 9.00
C PHE A 109 18.25 -9.38 10.50
N LYS A 110 19.38 -9.19 11.20
CA LYS A 110 19.45 -8.89 12.63
C LYS A 110 20.08 -7.50 12.81
N VAL A 111 19.48 -6.67 13.66
CA VAL A 111 20.00 -5.37 14.03
C VAL A 111 19.67 -5.07 15.49
N SER A 112 20.68 -4.74 16.30
CA SER A 112 20.53 -4.42 17.73
C SER A 112 19.72 -5.46 18.52
N GLY A 113 19.95 -6.75 18.26
CA GLY A 113 19.26 -7.85 18.93
C GLY A 113 17.84 -8.16 18.43
N ARG A 114 17.30 -7.36 17.51
CA ARG A 114 15.99 -7.59 16.88
C ARG A 114 16.16 -8.23 15.52
N CYS A 115 15.22 -9.09 15.14
CA CYS A 115 15.27 -9.85 13.89
C CYS A 115 14.09 -9.48 13.00
N PHE A 116 14.32 -9.38 11.70
CA PHE A 116 13.34 -8.92 10.73
C PHE A 116 13.40 -9.75 9.46
N THR A 117 12.30 -9.75 8.72
CA THR A 117 12.18 -10.39 7.40
C THR A 117 11.41 -9.52 6.41
N GLY A 118 11.67 -9.70 5.12
CA GLY A 118 10.84 -9.21 4.02
C GLY A 118 11.34 -9.73 2.67
N ILE A 119 10.53 -9.60 1.63
CA ILE A 119 10.83 -10.17 0.31
C ILE A 119 11.73 -9.21 -0.47
N ARG A 120 12.90 -9.66 -0.93
CA ARG A 120 13.84 -8.82 -1.70
C ARG A 120 14.45 -9.59 -2.88
N PRO A 121 14.89 -8.89 -3.93
CA PRO A 121 15.71 -9.50 -4.97
C PRO A 121 17.04 -10.00 -4.42
N VAL A 122 17.42 -11.25 -4.72
CA VAL A 122 18.69 -11.84 -4.24
C VAL A 122 19.91 -11.08 -4.77
N ASN A 123 19.78 -10.48 -5.96
CA ASN A 123 20.80 -9.68 -6.63
C ASN A 123 20.88 -8.22 -6.13
N LEU A 124 20.06 -7.83 -5.13
CA LEU A 124 20.06 -6.46 -4.63
C LEU A 124 21.44 -6.09 -4.05
N PRO A 125 22.06 -4.96 -4.44
CA PRO A 125 23.38 -4.56 -3.95
C PRO A 125 23.41 -4.47 -2.42
N TYR A 126 24.55 -4.84 -1.83
CA TYR A 126 24.71 -4.82 -0.37
C TYR A 126 24.44 -3.43 0.23
N GLU A 127 24.92 -2.37 -0.42
CA GLU A 127 24.71 -0.98 0.01
C GLU A 127 23.23 -0.61 0.07
N GLU A 128 22.44 -1.05 -0.90
CA GLU A 128 20.99 -0.79 -0.93
C GLU A 128 20.26 -1.60 0.15
N LEU A 129 20.69 -2.84 0.42
CA LEU A 129 20.18 -3.61 1.57
C LEU A 129 20.46 -2.88 2.89
N GLN A 130 21.69 -2.39 3.09
CA GLN A 130 22.05 -1.64 4.29
C GLN A 130 21.26 -0.34 4.42
N ARG A 131 21.03 0.38 3.32
CA ARG A 131 20.18 1.59 3.30
C ARG A 131 18.77 1.27 3.79
N GLN A 132 18.15 0.21 3.25
CA GLN A 132 16.80 -0.19 3.63
C GLN A 132 16.72 -0.70 5.08
N ILE A 133 17.71 -1.47 5.54
CA ILE A 133 17.82 -1.90 6.94
C ILE A 133 17.91 -0.68 7.85
N GLY A 134 18.79 0.27 7.55
CA GLY A 134 18.97 1.48 8.35
C GLY A 134 17.71 2.36 8.38
N GLU A 135 17.00 2.51 7.26
CA GLU A 135 15.73 3.23 7.20
C GLU A 135 14.62 2.55 7.98
N HIS A 136 14.47 1.24 7.85
CA HIS A 136 13.51 0.50 8.65
C HIS A 136 13.84 0.56 10.14
N TYR A 137 15.10 0.36 10.51
CA TYR A 137 15.52 0.42 11.90
C TYR A 137 15.21 1.79 12.53
N ARG A 138 15.51 2.89 11.80
CA ARG A 138 15.15 4.25 12.22
C ARG A 138 13.66 4.41 12.47
N ARG A 139 12.79 3.86 11.61
CA ARG A 139 11.32 3.91 11.80
C ARG A 139 10.92 3.17 13.08
N VAL A 140 11.36 1.93 13.25
CA VAL A 140 10.91 1.09 14.39
C VAL A 140 11.44 1.56 15.74
N THR A 141 12.57 2.27 15.78
CA THR A 141 13.11 2.86 17.01
C THR A 141 12.55 4.26 17.30
N CYS A 142 11.93 4.90 16.32
CA CYS A 142 11.40 6.25 16.48
C CYS A 142 10.28 6.27 17.53
N ARG A 143 10.36 7.21 18.47
CA ARG A 143 9.33 7.46 19.49
C ARG A 143 8.88 8.92 19.46
N PRO A 144 8.12 9.34 18.43
CA PRO A 144 7.59 10.69 18.33
C PRO A 144 6.73 11.10 19.53
N GLU A 145 6.87 12.36 19.94
CA GLU A 145 5.98 13.00 20.91
C GLU A 145 4.62 13.27 20.24
N ILE A 146 3.51 12.96 20.94
CA ILE A 146 2.16 13.32 20.50
C ILE A 146 1.73 14.61 21.21
N ARG A 147 1.41 15.64 20.43
CA ARG A 147 0.91 16.93 20.91
C ARG A 147 -0.58 17.09 20.64
N LYS A 148 -1.24 17.86 21.49
CA LYS A 148 -2.67 18.18 21.39
C LYS A 148 -2.84 19.69 21.37
N TRP A 149 -3.74 20.18 20.53
CA TRP A 149 -4.08 21.59 20.46
C TRP A 149 -5.60 21.77 20.54
N ASN A 150 -6.07 22.61 21.46
CA ASN A 150 -7.49 22.90 21.59
C ASN A 150 -7.91 23.92 20.54
N ILE A 151 -8.94 23.59 19.77
CA ILE A 151 -9.56 24.43 18.75
C ILE A 151 -10.89 24.90 19.32
N ALA A 152 -11.01 26.20 19.59
CA ALA A 152 -12.29 26.82 19.86
C ALA A 152 -12.99 27.14 18.53
N VAL A 153 -14.12 26.50 18.25
CA VAL A 153 -15.00 26.90 17.14
C VAL A 153 -16.13 27.74 17.73
N SER A 154 -16.09 29.06 17.50
CA SER A 154 -17.20 29.95 17.80
C SER A 154 -18.36 29.63 16.86
N GLY A 155 -19.44 29.06 17.38
CA GLY A 155 -20.70 28.96 16.64
C GLY A 155 -21.28 30.36 16.44
N THR A 156 -21.79 30.66 15.24
CA THR A 156 -22.56 31.88 14.96
C THR A 156 -23.91 31.91 15.65
N ASP A 157 -24.35 30.76 16.17
CA ASP A 157 -25.68 30.58 16.73
C ASP A 157 -25.46 30.27 18.22
N GLY A 158 -26.06 31.06 19.10
CA GLY A 158 -25.76 31.16 20.55
C GLY A 158 -26.00 29.92 21.41
N ASN A 159 -25.70 28.73 20.91
CA ASN A 159 -25.75 27.47 21.62
C ASN A 159 -24.35 26.82 21.60
N GLY A 160 -23.63 26.96 22.72
CA GLY A 160 -22.42 26.19 23.10
C GLY A 160 -21.36 25.97 22.02
N GLY A 161 -20.30 26.80 22.02
CA GLY A 161 -19.15 26.64 21.12
C GLY A 161 -18.61 25.20 21.08
N ARG A 162 -18.45 24.64 19.88
CA ARG A 162 -17.88 23.30 19.68
C ARG A 162 -16.38 23.37 19.96
N MET A 163 -15.94 22.74 21.05
CA MET A 163 -14.52 22.62 21.36
C MET A 163 -13.96 21.36 20.70
N GLY A 164 -13.06 21.54 19.73
CA GLY A 164 -12.32 20.45 19.09
C GLY A 164 -10.92 20.30 19.68
N THR A 165 -10.31 19.12 19.57
CA THR A 165 -8.89 18.93 19.89
C THR A 165 -8.18 18.31 18.70
N ALA A 166 -7.20 19.01 18.13
CA ALA A 166 -6.34 18.48 17.08
C ALA A 166 -5.16 17.73 17.67
N TYR A 167 -4.82 16.59 17.06
CA TYR A 167 -3.70 15.74 17.45
C TYR A 167 -2.60 15.80 16.39
N PHE A 168 -1.36 15.91 16.85
CA PHE A 168 -0.16 15.95 16.02
C PHE A 168 0.91 15.04 16.60
N PHE A 169 1.85 14.58 15.77
CA PHE A 169 3.13 14.09 16.26
C PHE A 169 4.30 14.94 15.76
N VAL A 170 5.37 14.98 16.54
CA VAL A 170 6.58 15.73 16.22
C VAL A 170 7.65 14.78 15.70
N THR A 171 8.16 15.03 14.50
CA THR A 171 9.27 14.25 13.93
C THR A 171 10.58 14.56 14.66
N ASP A 172 11.58 13.71 14.47
CA ASP A 172 12.98 13.95 14.86
C ASP A 172 13.51 15.34 14.45
N LYS A 173 13.07 15.84 13.29
CA LYS A 173 13.40 17.18 12.76
C LYS A 173 12.58 18.34 13.36
N GLY A 174 11.76 18.09 14.38
CA GLY A 174 10.90 19.10 14.99
C GLY A 174 9.65 19.48 14.18
N CYS A 175 9.41 18.86 13.02
CA CYS A 175 8.23 19.14 12.21
C CYS A 175 6.97 18.50 12.81
N GLN A 176 5.87 19.25 12.87
CA GLN A 176 4.58 18.74 13.30
C GLN A 176 3.84 18.08 12.12
N ARG A 177 3.26 16.91 12.38
CA ARG A 177 2.46 16.14 11.42
C ARG A 177 1.06 15.94 11.98
N PHE A 178 0.05 16.42 11.24
CA PHE A 178 -1.35 16.29 11.65
C PHE A 178 -1.80 14.83 11.65
N ILE A 179 -2.51 14.42 12.71
CA ILE A 179 -3.10 13.08 12.85
C ILE A 179 -4.60 13.15 12.55
N CYS A 180 -5.37 13.71 13.48
CA CYS A 180 -6.82 13.78 13.40
C CYS A 180 -7.37 14.86 14.33
N ASN A 181 -8.63 15.24 14.11
CA ASN A 181 -9.39 16.08 15.02
C ASN A 181 -10.33 15.21 15.85
N LEU A 182 -10.38 15.48 17.15
CA LEU A 182 -11.48 15.08 18.02
C LEU A 182 -12.53 16.20 17.97
N THR A 183 -13.65 15.97 17.31
CA THR A 183 -14.79 16.91 17.28
C THR A 183 -15.90 16.37 18.19
N VAL A 184 -16.34 17.18 19.15
CA VAL A 184 -17.35 16.80 20.12
C VAL A 184 -18.64 17.57 19.84
N SER A 185 -19.73 16.88 19.57
CA SER A 185 -21.05 17.47 19.33
C SER A 185 -21.93 17.39 20.59
N GLY A 186 -21.47 17.88 21.74
CA GLY A 186 -22.27 18.09 22.97
C GLY A 186 -22.91 16.86 23.67
N GLU A 187 -23.31 15.81 22.95
CA GLU A 187 -23.97 14.61 23.44
C GLU A 187 -22.96 13.60 23.98
N ALA A 188 -23.20 13.05 25.18
CA ALA A 188 -22.25 12.17 25.87
C ALA A 188 -21.81 10.93 25.06
N GLU A 189 -22.76 10.27 24.37
CA GLU A 189 -22.46 9.11 23.51
C GLU A 189 -21.58 9.50 22.31
N SER A 190 -21.86 10.64 21.67
CA SER A 190 -21.05 11.16 20.56
C SER A 190 -19.60 11.45 20.99
N VAL A 191 -19.41 11.93 22.23
CA VAL A 191 -18.09 12.21 22.80
C VAL A 191 -17.30 10.92 23.02
N GLN A 192 -17.97 9.89 23.56
CA GLN A 192 -17.32 8.62 23.86
C GLN A 192 -16.89 7.91 22.58
N GLU A 193 -17.72 7.93 21.55
CA GLU A 193 -17.39 7.32 20.26
C GLU A 193 -16.24 8.04 19.56
N ALA A 194 -16.26 9.38 19.51
CA ALA A 194 -15.17 10.17 18.96
C ALA A 194 -13.83 9.90 19.69
N ARG A 195 -13.86 9.68 21.01
CA ARG A 195 -12.67 9.31 21.79
C ARG A 195 -12.17 7.90 21.46
N LYS A 196 -13.07 6.93 21.24
CA LYS A 196 -12.70 5.57 20.80
C LYS A 196 -12.01 5.62 19.44
N ASP A 197 -12.54 6.41 18.51
CA ASP A 197 -11.95 6.58 17.18
C ASP A 197 -10.54 7.17 17.23
N VAL A 198 -10.33 8.23 18.01
CA VAL A 198 -8.98 8.79 18.21
C VAL A 198 -8.05 7.77 18.85
N ALA A 199 -8.52 7.03 19.86
CA ALA A 199 -7.70 5.99 20.49
C ALA A 199 -7.31 4.88 19.50
N ARG A 200 -8.23 4.47 18.61
CA ARG A 200 -7.99 3.51 17.53
C ARG A 200 -6.94 4.03 16.55
N ILE A 201 -7.07 5.26 16.08
CA ILE A 201 -6.11 5.93 15.19
C ILE A 201 -4.72 5.98 15.85
N LEU A 202 -4.63 6.40 17.11
CA LEU A 202 -3.34 6.48 17.82
C LEU A 202 -2.71 5.11 18.06
N ARG A 203 -3.51 4.05 18.27
CA ARG A 203 -3.00 2.67 18.36
C ARG A 203 -2.46 2.19 17.01
N SER A 204 -3.20 2.42 15.93
CA SER A 204 -2.77 2.11 14.56
C SER A 204 -1.47 2.82 14.20
N LEU A 205 -1.40 4.13 14.45
CA LEU A 205 -0.21 4.95 14.21
C LEU A 205 1.02 4.42 14.97
N ARG A 206 0.87 4.04 16.25
CA ARG A 206 1.97 3.46 17.04
C ARG A 206 2.39 2.08 16.54
N ARG A 207 1.43 1.24 16.15
CA ARG A 207 1.68 -0.10 15.59
C ARG A 207 2.51 0.00 14.32
N HIS A 208 2.22 0.99 13.48
CA HIS A 208 2.92 1.23 12.22
C HIS A 208 4.05 2.27 12.34
N HIS A 209 4.60 2.44 13.54
CA HIS A 209 5.79 3.24 13.80
C HIS A 209 5.73 4.67 13.23
N PHE A 210 4.56 5.30 13.33
CA PHE A 210 4.29 6.67 12.87
C PHE A 210 4.48 6.88 11.36
N THR A 211 4.52 5.80 10.56
CA THR A 211 4.64 5.87 9.11
C THR A 211 3.29 6.03 8.41
N TYR A 212 2.24 5.43 8.95
CA TYR A 212 0.85 5.58 8.53
C TYR A 212 -0.13 5.15 9.63
N TYR A 213 -1.43 5.37 9.44
CA TYR A 213 -2.48 4.75 10.25
C TYR A 213 -3.72 4.42 9.40
N ALA A 214 -4.51 3.44 9.85
CA ALA A 214 -5.84 3.14 9.32
C ALA A 214 -6.93 3.93 10.08
N GLY A 215 -7.67 4.77 9.35
CA GLY A 215 -8.68 5.68 9.91
C GLY A 215 -10.09 5.09 9.99
N THR A 216 -10.37 4.02 9.26
CA THR A 216 -11.65 3.28 9.32
C THR A 216 -11.47 1.97 10.08
N GLU A 217 -12.58 1.42 10.57
CA GLU A 217 -12.57 0.03 11.04
C GLU A 217 -12.31 -0.93 9.88
N GLY A 218 -11.69 -2.08 10.16
CA GLY A 218 -11.35 -3.10 9.17
C GLY A 218 -9.89 -3.55 9.24
N ILE A 219 -9.27 -3.74 8.08
CA ILE A 219 -7.88 -4.18 7.97
C ILE A 219 -6.97 -3.00 8.30
N ASP A 220 -6.17 -3.14 9.36
CA ASP A 220 -5.29 -2.08 9.84
C ASP A 220 -3.95 -2.00 9.10
N ASP A 221 -3.44 -3.16 8.65
CA ASP A 221 -2.16 -3.28 7.96
C ASP A 221 -2.33 -3.10 6.45
N LEU A 222 -1.54 -2.21 5.87
CA LEU A 222 -1.67 -1.82 4.47
C LEU A 222 -1.32 -2.96 3.50
N ASP A 223 -0.29 -3.76 3.80
CA ASP A 223 0.08 -4.90 2.94
C ASP A 223 -1.02 -5.97 2.99
N ARG A 224 -1.54 -6.29 4.18
CA ARG A 224 -2.67 -7.22 4.32
C ARG A 224 -3.92 -6.73 3.60
N PHE A 225 -4.17 -5.43 3.58
CA PHE A 225 -5.29 -4.86 2.82
C PHE A 225 -5.09 -5.06 1.32
N MET A 226 -3.89 -4.82 0.81
CA MET A 226 -3.59 -5.04 -0.60
C MET A 226 -3.65 -6.53 -0.98
N ASP A 227 -3.14 -7.42 -0.13
CA ASP A 227 -3.27 -8.88 -0.29
C ASP A 227 -4.74 -9.31 -0.33
N TYR A 228 -5.57 -8.74 0.55
CA TYR A 228 -7.01 -8.99 0.59
C TYR A 228 -7.70 -8.56 -0.70
N MET A 229 -7.36 -7.38 -1.24
CA MET A 229 -7.92 -6.90 -2.51
C MET A 229 -7.53 -7.80 -3.69
N GLU A 230 -6.26 -8.23 -3.74
CA GLU A 230 -5.74 -9.07 -4.81
C GLU A 230 -6.33 -10.48 -4.77
N LYS A 231 -6.34 -11.12 -3.59
CA LYS A 231 -6.85 -12.48 -3.40
C LYS A 231 -8.34 -12.63 -3.73
N ASN A 232 -9.14 -11.60 -3.47
CA ASN A 232 -10.58 -11.61 -3.75
C ASN A 232 -10.92 -10.99 -5.11
N ASP A 233 -9.91 -10.56 -5.88
CA ASP A 233 -10.05 -9.92 -7.19
C ASP A 233 -11.00 -8.70 -7.21
N TYR A 234 -11.00 -7.96 -6.08
CA TYR A 234 -11.87 -6.83 -5.83
C TYR A 234 -11.40 -5.54 -6.50
N THR A 235 -12.34 -4.59 -6.58
CA THR A 235 -12.17 -3.30 -7.24
C THR A 235 -12.24 -2.17 -6.24
N LEU A 236 -11.21 -1.33 -6.24
CA LEU A 236 -11.22 -0.08 -5.48
C LEU A 236 -12.03 0.98 -6.24
N LEU A 237 -12.92 1.67 -5.52
CA LEU A 237 -13.67 2.81 -6.02
C LEU A 237 -13.29 4.08 -5.26
N SER A 238 -13.07 5.16 -6.01
CA SER A 238 -12.93 6.50 -5.46
C SER A 238 -14.11 7.39 -5.83
N ALA A 239 -14.57 8.20 -4.87
CA ALA A 239 -15.46 9.33 -5.14
C ALA A 239 -14.62 10.54 -5.60
N GLY A 240 -14.06 10.45 -6.81
CA GLY A 240 -13.19 11.45 -7.42
C GLY A 240 -11.72 11.05 -7.45
N THR A 241 -10.99 11.17 -6.34
CA THR A 241 -9.57 10.80 -6.27
C THR A 241 -9.26 9.88 -5.10
N PHE A 242 -8.39 8.90 -5.32
CA PHE A 242 -7.91 8.00 -4.25
C PHE A 242 -6.97 8.70 -3.26
N PHE A 243 -6.29 9.77 -3.68
CA PHE A 243 -5.24 10.42 -2.91
C PHE A 243 -5.56 11.89 -2.67
N GLN A 244 -5.73 12.24 -1.41
CA GLN A 244 -5.94 13.61 -0.97
C GLN A 244 -4.68 14.11 -0.25
N TYR A 245 -4.26 15.32 -0.59
CA TYR A 245 -3.07 15.94 -0.03
C TYR A 245 -3.47 17.19 0.76
N PRO A 246 -3.01 17.33 2.01
CA PRO A 246 -3.09 18.60 2.72
C PRO A 246 -2.16 19.64 2.07
N ILE A 247 -2.41 20.92 2.32
CA ILE A 247 -1.75 22.06 1.65
C ILE A 247 -0.22 21.99 1.78
N ASN A 248 0.24 21.69 2.98
CA ASN A 248 1.66 21.53 3.35
C ASN A 248 2.27 20.19 2.89
N ARG A 249 1.47 19.28 2.31
CA ARG A 249 1.88 17.96 1.80
C ARG A 249 2.69 17.14 2.81
N GLU A 250 2.41 17.26 4.10
CA GLU A 250 3.08 16.42 5.12
C GLU A 250 2.59 14.97 5.14
N SER A 251 1.48 14.67 4.47
CA SER A 251 0.89 13.36 4.42
C SER A 251 0.10 13.18 3.13
N VAL A 252 -0.29 11.94 2.85
CA VAL A 252 -1.25 11.59 1.82
C VAL A 252 -2.35 10.73 2.42
N THR A 253 -3.60 11.08 2.15
CA THR A 253 -4.74 10.28 2.57
C THR A 253 -5.18 9.41 1.40
N PHE A 254 -5.00 8.10 1.54
CA PHE A 254 -5.50 7.08 0.63
C PHE A 254 -6.88 6.62 1.11
N THR A 255 -7.94 6.91 0.34
CA THR A 255 -9.32 6.67 0.77
C THR A 255 -10.20 6.23 -0.39
N GLY A 256 -11.25 5.49 -0.08
CA GLY A 256 -12.22 5.01 -1.05
C GLY A 256 -13.16 3.96 -0.46
N LYS A 257 -13.78 3.18 -1.35
CA LYS A 257 -14.61 2.03 -1.00
C LYS A 257 -14.25 0.83 -1.86
N ILE A 258 -14.54 -0.36 -1.35
CA ILE A 258 -14.46 -1.62 -2.11
C ILE A 258 -15.80 -1.79 -2.84
N LYS A 259 -15.77 -1.90 -4.17
CA LYS A 259 -16.98 -1.99 -5.01
C LYS A 259 -17.89 -3.13 -4.60
N GLU A 260 -17.30 -4.29 -4.39
CA GLU A 260 -18.02 -5.56 -4.20
C GLU A 260 -18.63 -5.68 -2.80
N THR A 261 -18.09 -4.97 -1.80
CA THR A 261 -18.55 -5.08 -0.40
C THR A 261 -19.14 -3.79 0.15
N GLY A 262 -18.98 -2.66 -0.55
CA GLY A 262 -19.35 -1.33 -0.07
C GLY A 262 -18.50 -0.79 1.09
N ARG A 263 -17.55 -1.58 1.61
CA ARG A 263 -16.73 -1.20 2.77
C ARG A 263 -15.81 -0.04 2.41
N ARG A 264 -15.79 0.98 3.28
CA ARG A 264 -14.91 2.13 3.16
C ARG A 264 -13.55 1.83 3.78
N PHE A 265 -12.49 2.42 3.23
CA PHE A 265 -11.16 2.37 3.80
C PHE A 265 -10.56 3.78 3.84
N LEU A 266 -9.73 4.03 4.83
CA LEU A 266 -8.91 5.25 4.91
C LEU A 266 -7.55 4.91 5.51
N TYR A 267 -6.48 5.29 4.83
CA TYR A 267 -5.12 5.28 5.35
C TYR A 267 -4.52 6.66 5.21
N ARG A 268 -3.94 7.20 6.29
CA ARG A 268 -3.11 8.42 6.20
C ARG A 268 -1.66 8.02 6.30
N ILE A 269 -0.87 8.36 5.28
CA ILE A 269 0.52 7.93 5.11
C ILE A 269 1.42 9.16 5.21
N TYR A 270 2.46 9.08 6.05
CA TYR A 270 3.44 10.13 6.29
C TYR A 270 4.80 9.81 5.66
N ASP A 271 5.11 8.53 5.50
CA ASP A 271 6.39 8.06 4.98
C ASP A 271 6.35 7.89 3.45
N ARG A 272 7.36 8.45 2.79
CA ARG A 272 7.47 8.45 1.32
C ARG A 272 7.68 7.05 0.75
N GLU A 273 8.48 6.21 1.39
CA GLU A 273 8.73 4.85 0.88
C GLU A 273 7.47 3.98 1.01
N ILE A 274 6.72 4.12 2.10
CA ILE A 274 5.42 3.45 2.26
C ILE A 274 4.44 3.89 1.16
N PHE A 275 4.40 5.17 0.83
CA PHE A 275 3.56 5.66 -0.25
C PHE A 275 4.00 5.13 -1.62
N LEU A 276 5.31 5.12 -1.91
CA LEU A 276 5.84 4.55 -3.15
C LEU A 276 5.55 3.06 -3.26
N HIS A 277 5.67 2.32 -2.16
CA HIS A 277 5.30 0.90 -2.08
C HIS A 277 3.82 0.71 -2.43
N LEU A 278 2.92 1.46 -1.81
CA LEU A 278 1.49 1.43 -2.13
C LEU A 278 1.21 1.69 -3.62
N LEU A 279 1.87 2.69 -4.22
CA LEU A 279 1.68 2.99 -5.65
C LEU A 279 2.06 1.81 -6.56
N LYS A 280 3.03 1.00 -6.17
CA LYS A 280 3.42 -0.23 -6.87
C LYS A 280 2.37 -1.32 -6.65
N ARG A 281 1.97 -1.58 -5.39
CA ARG A 281 0.91 -2.54 -5.03
C ARG A 281 -0.39 -2.28 -5.79
N LEU A 282 -0.77 -1.01 -5.94
CA LEU A 282 -2.00 -0.63 -6.65
C LEU A 282 -1.98 -1.00 -8.14
N ARG A 283 -0.82 -1.30 -8.74
CA ARG A 283 -0.75 -1.79 -10.14
C ARG A 283 -1.27 -3.21 -10.29
N GLY A 284 -1.36 -3.99 -9.21
CA GLY A 284 -1.96 -5.33 -9.18
C GLY A 284 -3.46 -5.35 -8.90
N VAL A 285 -4.08 -4.19 -8.64
CA VAL A 285 -5.48 -4.09 -8.18
C VAL A 285 -6.33 -3.24 -9.14
N LYS A 286 -7.57 -3.69 -9.41
CA LYS A 286 -8.55 -2.97 -10.21
C LYS A 286 -8.96 -1.68 -9.50
N ARG A 287 -9.05 -0.59 -10.25
CA ARG A 287 -9.41 0.74 -9.74
C ARG A 287 -10.37 1.42 -10.69
N GLU A 288 -11.38 2.05 -10.13
CA GLU A 288 -12.39 2.81 -10.84
C GLU A 288 -12.67 4.14 -10.10
N THR A 289 -13.10 5.15 -10.85
CA THR A 289 -13.55 6.43 -10.29
C THR A 289 -15.04 6.57 -10.58
N GLU A 290 -15.82 6.83 -9.54
CA GLU A 290 -17.25 7.09 -9.70
C GLU A 290 -17.44 8.32 -10.58
N HIS A 291 -18.09 8.14 -11.73
CA HIS A 291 -18.57 9.27 -12.53
C HIS A 291 -19.84 9.77 -11.86
N THR A 292 -19.72 10.84 -11.08
CA THR A 292 -20.90 11.62 -10.72
C THR A 292 -21.29 12.41 -11.96
N GLU A 293 -22.30 11.94 -12.70
CA GLU A 293 -23.04 12.82 -13.59
C GLU A 293 -23.51 14.00 -12.73
N ARG A 294 -22.91 15.17 -12.96
CA ARG A 294 -23.45 16.40 -12.41
C ARG A 294 -24.79 16.58 -13.10
N ILE A 295 -25.87 16.19 -12.43
CA ILE A 295 -27.20 16.68 -12.74
C ILE A 295 -27.10 18.20 -12.53
N MET A 296 -26.86 18.92 -13.62
CA MET A 296 -27.07 20.36 -13.63
C MET A 296 -28.58 20.54 -13.49
N THR A 297 -29.00 20.97 -12.30
CA THR A 297 -30.33 21.54 -12.07
C THR A 297 -30.20 23.05 -12.14
#